data_AF-A0A7K4F0L6-F1
#
_entry.id   AF-A0A7K4F0L6-F1
#
_cell.length_a   1.000
_cell.length_b   1.000
_cell.length_c   1.000
_cell.angle_alpha   90.00
_cell.angle_beta   90.00
_cell.angle_gamma   90.00
#
_symmetry.space_group_name_H-M   'P 1'
#
loop_
_entity.id
_entity.type
_entity.pdbx_description
1 polymer ?
#
loop_
_entity_poly.entity_id
_entity_poly.type
_entity_poly.pdbx_seq_one_letter_code
_entity_poly.pdbx_strand_id
1 'polypeptide(L)'
;MSHYEPNLKTYERERIVLETIRKHPDLHHNALMKLIVPEYMAKTTFEKTRDLLIDKEIIVVITKANRKFYAPSNNYETKSQHHVERNTTNCFHDIKSQINRLDTDYSHKDIDEKINLANMLLRNLLQTDNGFTILDAVKNPKKTLYKDEHLEIQQLIHKIFEIIRNDSHSQIIFPAIVSYLGFMLPQNLLNK
;
A
#
# COMPACT_ATOMS: atom_id res chain seq x y z
N MET A 1 -10.40 -8.75 3.21
CA MET A 1 -9.92 -7.59 3.98
C MET A 1 -10.33 -6.33 3.23
N SER A 2 -11.12 -5.45 3.83
CA SER A 2 -11.54 -4.20 3.18
C SER A 2 -10.32 -3.31 2.99
N HIS A 3 -9.98 -2.98 1.74
CA HIS A 3 -9.10 -1.86 1.47
C HIS A 3 -9.82 -0.61 1.99
N TYR A 4 -9.43 -0.15 3.17
CA TYR A 4 -9.89 1.11 3.73
C TYR A 4 -9.25 2.20 2.85
N GLU A 5 -9.96 2.63 1.81
CA GLU A 5 -9.56 3.83 1.10
C GLU A 5 -9.46 4.96 2.13
N PRO A 6 -8.29 5.58 2.28
CA PRO A 6 -8.13 6.65 3.25
C PRO A 6 -9.00 7.83 2.82
N ASN A 7 -10.05 8.10 3.62
CA ASN A 7 -10.92 9.24 3.43
C ASN A 7 -10.12 10.55 3.64
N LEU A 8 -10.35 11.56 2.81
CA LEU A 8 -9.78 12.92 2.95
C LEU A 8 -9.83 13.44 4.39
N LYS A 9 -10.92 13.15 5.13
CA LYS A 9 -11.07 13.50 6.55
C LYS A 9 -10.03 12.85 7.46
N THR A 10 -9.57 11.64 7.14
CA THR A 10 -8.52 10.94 7.89
C THR A 10 -7.18 11.66 7.73
N TYR A 11 -6.82 12.02 6.50
CA TYR A 11 -5.58 12.75 6.23
C TYR A 11 -5.57 14.14 6.86
N GLU A 12 -6.69 14.83 6.81
CA GLU A 12 -6.85 16.13 7.47
C GLU A 12 -6.61 16.02 8.99
N ARG A 13 -7.20 15.01 9.64
CA ARG A 13 -7.01 14.76 11.08
C ARG A 13 -5.57 14.42 11.42
N GLU A 14 -4.94 13.53 10.66
CA GLU A 14 -3.52 13.17 10.85
C GLU A 14 -2.63 14.41 10.74
N ARG A 15 -2.85 15.25 9.72
CA ARG A 15 -2.14 16.51 9.53
C ARG A 15 -2.32 17.45 10.72
N ILE A 16 -3.55 17.68 11.17
CA ILE A 16 -3.85 18.58 12.29
C ILE A 16 -3.13 18.13 13.57
N VAL A 17 -3.20 16.84 13.89
CA VAL A 17 -2.53 16.29 15.08
C VAL A 17 -1.02 16.45 14.98
N LEU A 18 -0.43 16.10 13.83
CA LEU A 18 1.01 16.21 13.62
C LEU A 18 1.50 17.66 13.67
N GLU A 19 0.80 18.59 12.99
CA GLU A 19 1.13 20.01 13.02
C GLU A 19 1.07 20.61 14.41
N THR A 20 0.04 20.25 15.19
CA THR A 20 -0.11 20.73 16.57
C THR A 20 1.03 20.23 17.45
N ILE A 21 1.41 18.95 17.32
CA ILE A 21 2.58 18.38 18.01
C ILE A 21 3.86 19.14 17.64
N ARG A 22 4.06 19.47 16.36
CA ARG A 22 5.24 20.22 15.89
C ARG A 22 5.28 21.65 16.43
N LYS A 23 4.13 22.33 16.49
CA LYS A 23 4.03 23.71 16.99
C LYS A 23 4.17 23.79 18.51
N HIS A 24 3.86 22.71 19.23
CA HIS A 24 3.80 22.70 20.69
C HIS A 24 4.51 21.47 21.31
N PRO A 25 5.84 21.32 21.13
CA PRO A 25 6.57 20.12 21.55
C PRO A 25 6.57 19.90 23.08
N ASP A 26 6.41 20.97 23.86
CA ASP A 26 6.42 20.92 25.33
C ASP A 26 5.05 20.62 25.94
N LEU A 27 4.01 20.45 25.13
CA LEU A 27 2.69 20.12 25.63
C LEU A 27 2.54 18.62 25.88
N HIS A 28 2.23 18.31 27.14
CA HIS A 28 1.78 16.97 27.52
C HIS A 28 0.39 16.66 26.93
N HIS A 29 0.07 15.36 26.85
CA HIS A 29 -1.14 14.82 26.20
C HIS A 29 -2.44 15.59 26.51
N ASN A 30 -2.72 15.88 27.77
CA ASN A 30 -3.97 16.56 28.15
C ASN A 30 -4.04 18.01 27.64
N ALA A 31 -2.90 18.70 27.54
CA ALA A 31 -2.85 20.05 26.99
C ALA A 31 -3.02 20.04 25.46
N LEU A 32 -2.40 19.09 24.76
CA LEU A 32 -2.63 18.88 23.33
C LEU A 32 -4.10 18.56 23.04
N MET A 33 -4.70 17.68 23.84
CA MET A 33 -6.11 17.32 23.71
C MET A 33 -7.02 18.55 23.90
N LYS A 34 -6.70 19.44 24.84
CA LYS A 34 -7.47 20.69 25.06
C LYS A 34 -7.38 21.68 23.89
N LEU A 35 -6.32 21.62 23.08
CA LEU A 35 -6.22 22.44 21.87
C LEU A 35 -6.98 21.79 20.71
N ILE A 36 -6.79 20.49 20.50
CA ILE A 36 -7.26 19.81 19.29
C ILE A 36 -8.76 19.47 19.36
N VAL A 37 -9.23 19.02 20.53
CA VAL A 37 -10.58 18.44 20.65
C VAL A 37 -11.71 19.45 20.49
N PRO A 38 -11.64 20.65 21.11
CA PRO A 38 -12.72 21.63 20.98
C PRO A 38 -12.92 22.13 19.55
N GLU A 39 -11.86 22.17 18.74
CA GLU A 39 -11.87 22.82 17.43
C GLU A 39 -11.99 21.83 16.27
N TYR A 40 -11.32 20.68 16.33
CA TYR A 40 -11.11 19.87 15.12
C TYR A 40 -11.76 18.47 15.15
N MET A 41 -11.85 17.83 16.32
CA MET A 41 -12.33 16.44 16.39
C MET A 41 -12.73 15.99 17.80
N ALA A 42 -13.62 15.01 17.92
CA ALA A 42 -13.96 14.41 19.20
C ALA A 42 -12.74 13.74 19.87
N LYS A 43 -12.75 13.65 21.21
CA LYS A 43 -11.67 13.04 22.00
C LYS A 43 -11.23 11.66 21.50
N THR A 44 -12.20 10.77 21.31
CA THR A 44 -11.93 9.39 20.85
C THR A 44 -11.33 9.36 19.44
N THR A 45 -11.67 10.34 18.59
CA THR A 45 -11.09 10.48 17.26
C THR A 45 -9.64 10.95 17.34
N PHE A 46 -9.35 11.94 18.18
CA PHE A 46 -7.98 12.39 18.44
C PHE A 46 -7.09 11.24 18.93
N GLU A 47 -7.57 10.47 19.92
CA GLU A 47 -6.80 9.35 20.48
C GLU A 47 -6.51 8.28 19.42
N LYS A 48 -7.51 7.90 18.60
CA LYS A 48 -7.31 6.96 17.49
C LYS A 48 -6.35 7.49 16.43
N THR A 49 -6.48 8.76 16.04
CA THR A 49 -5.58 9.38 15.07
C THR A 49 -4.15 9.45 15.60
N ARG A 50 -3.96 9.79 16.88
CA ARG A 50 -2.66 9.75 17.55
C ARG A 50 -2.08 8.33 17.52
N ASP A 51 -2.86 7.32 17.89
CA ASP A 51 -2.38 5.94 17.92
C ASP A 51 -1.96 5.47 16.52
N LEU A 52 -2.73 5.81 15.48
CA LEU A 52 -2.32 5.57 14.09
C LEU A 52 -1.00 6.25 13.72
N LEU A 53 -0.75 7.48 14.17
CA LEU A 53 0.53 8.16 13.92
C LEU A 53 1.70 7.50 14.66
N ILE A 54 1.46 6.89 15.83
CA ILE A 54 2.45 6.11 16.58
C ILE A 54 2.71 4.77 15.86
N ASP A 55 1.65 4.07 15.44
CA ASP A 55 1.74 2.79 14.73
C ASP A 55 2.48 2.94 13.39
N LYS A 56 2.28 4.08 12.71
CA LYS A 56 3.02 4.45 11.49
C LYS A 56 4.45 4.95 11.77
N GLU A 57 4.86 5.02 13.04
CA GLU A 57 6.14 5.58 13.49
C GLU A 57 6.40 7.02 13.03
N ILE A 58 5.34 7.78 12.73
CA ILE A 58 5.43 9.21 12.35
C ILE A 58 5.75 10.06 13.57
N ILE A 59 5.20 9.70 14.73
CA ILE A 59 5.48 10.33 16.02
C ILE A 59 5.95 9.29 17.04
N VAL A 60 6.73 9.74 18.02
CA VAL A 60 7.19 8.94 19.16
C VAL A 60 6.58 9.45 20.46
N VAL A 61 6.40 8.55 21.42
CA VAL A 61 5.92 8.89 22.77
C VAL A 61 7.10 9.05 23.70
N ILE A 62 7.22 10.21 24.33
CA ILE A 62 8.23 10.49 25.35
C ILE A 62 7.52 10.58 26.70
N THR A 63 7.89 9.71 27.63
CA THR A 63 7.34 9.73 28.98
C THR A 63 8.31 10.45 29.91
N LYS A 64 7.87 11.55 30.53
CA LYS A 64 8.60 12.26 31.59
C LYS A 64 7.76 12.24 32.86
N ALA A 65 8.27 11.63 33.92
CA ALA A 65 7.50 11.26 35.10
C ALA A 65 6.22 10.47 34.69
N ASN A 66 5.03 10.93 35.09
CA ASN A 66 3.75 10.31 34.73
C ASN A 66 3.00 11.09 33.61
N ARG A 67 3.72 11.78 32.73
CA ARG A 67 3.14 12.56 31.63
C ARG A 67 3.70 12.10 30.29
N LYS A 68 2.80 11.97 29.31
CA LYS A 68 3.13 11.64 27.92
C LYS A 68 3.27 12.91 27.09
N PHE A 69 4.35 12.98 26.33
CA PHE A 69 4.65 13.98 25.32
C PHE A 69 4.81 13.28 23.98
N TYR A 70 4.61 14.02 22.89
CA TYR A 70 4.75 13.49 21.54
C TYR A 70 5.75 14.34 20.77
N ALA A 71 6.57 13.69 19.96
CA ALA A 71 7.51 14.37 19.07
C ALA A 71 7.49 13.70 17.70
N PRO A 72 7.75 14.43 16.60
CA PRO A 72 8.00 13.81 15.30
C PRO A 72 9.17 12.83 15.39
N SER A 73 9.07 11.73 14.66
CA SER A 73 10.17 10.78 14.51
C SER A 73 11.26 11.39 13.62
N ASN A 74 12.50 11.45 14.12
CA ASN A 74 13.63 12.05 13.40
C ASN A 74 14.02 11.29 12.11
N ASN A 75 13.65 10.01 12.01
CA ASN A 75 14.06 9.11 10.91
C ASN A 75 12.85 8.52 10.17
N TYR A 76 11.69 9.18 10.22
CA TYR A 76 10.47 8.66 9.60
C TYR A 76 10.65 8.37 8.11
N GLU A 77 11.27 9.28 7.36
CA GLU A 77 11.49 9.12 5.92
C GLU A 77 12.26 7.84 5.61
N THR A 78 13.44 7.67 6.21
CA THR A 78 14.27 6.46 6.04
C THR A 78 13.54 5.19 6.46
N LYS A 79 12.85 5.22 7.62
CA LYS A 79 12.09 4.06 8.11
C LYS A 79 10.92 3.69 7.19
N SER A 80 10.21 4.69 6.68
CA SER A 80 9.10 4.49 5.74
C SER A 80 9.59 3.88 4.43
N GLN A 81 10.71 4.35 3.90
CA GLN A 81 11.34 3.76 2.71
C GLN A 81 11.75 2.30 2.95
N HIS A 82 12.38 1.99 4.09
CA HIS A 82 12.73 0.61 4.44
C HIS A 82 11.50 -0.28 4.62
N HIS A 83 10.42 0.24 5.20
CA HIS A 83 9.17 -0.49 5.35
C HIS A 83 8.54 -0.80 3.98
N VAL A 84 8.47 0.18 3.09
CA VAL A 84 7.99 0.00 1.71
C VAL A 84 8.86 -1.02 0.98
N GLU A 85 10.19 -0.91 1.06
CA GLU A 85 11.12 -1.87 0.48
C GLU A 85 10.90 -3.29 0.99
N ARG A 86 10.89 -3.49 2.31
CA ARG A 86 10.66 -4.81 2.90
C ARG A 86 9.33 -5.41 2.46
N ASN A 87 8.25 -4.64 2.50
CA ASN A 87 6.93 -5.14 2.11
C ASN A 87 6.88 -5.47 0.62
N THR A 88 7.46 -4.63 -0.23
CA THR A 88 7.49 -4.83 -1.68
C THR A 88 8.28 -6.09 -2.03
N THR A 89 9.48 -6.26 -1.46
CA THR A 89 10.31 -7.46 -1.66
C THR A 89 9.62 -8.73 -1.16
N ASN A 90 8.99 -8.69 0.02
CA ASN A 90 8.25 -9.84 0.54
C ASN A 90 7.08 -10.22 -0.38
N CYS A 91 6.27 -9.21 -0.77
CA CYS A 91 5.15 -9.40 -1.68
C CYS A 91 5.61 -9.98 -3.03
N PHE A 92 6.71 -9.47 -3.58
CA PHE A 92 7.33 -10.00 -4.80
C PHE A 92 7.65 -11.49 -4.68
N HIS A 93 8.33 -11.91 -3.62
CA HIS A 93 8.68 -13.32 -3.41
C HIS A 93 7.45 -14.20 -3.20
N ASP A 94 6.46 -13.72 -2.45
CA ASP A 94 5.21 -14.45 -2.21
C ASP A 94 4.40 -14.65 -3.49
N ILE A 95 4.27 -13.60 -4.33
CA ILE A 95 3.58 -13.67 -5.61
C ILE A 95 4.32 -14.61 -6.57
N LYS A 96 5.65 -14.49 -6.67
CA LYS A 96 6.48 -15.37 -7.50
C LYS A 96 6.28 -16.84 -7.12
N SER A 97 6.26 -17.14 -5.82
CA SER A 97 5.98 -18.49 -5.32
C SER A 97 4.59 -18.98 -5.70
N GLN A 98 3.56 -18.13 -5.60
CA GLN A 98 2.19 -18.46 -5.99
C GLN A 98 2.07 -18.74 -7.50
N ILE A 99 2.68 -17.92 -8.36
CA ILE A 99 2.63 -18.09 -9.82
C ILE A 99 3.37 -19.36 -10.24
N ASN A 100 4.46 -19.72 -9.57
CA ASN A 100 5.17 -20.96 -9.86
C ASN A 100 4.35 -22.22 -9.56
N ARG A 101 3.38 -22.15 -8.63
CA ARG A 101 2.44 -23.23 -8.35
C ARG A 101 1.19 -23.18 -9.23
N LEU A 102 0.98 -22.07 -9.95
CA LEU A 102 -0.20 -21.88 -10.78
C LEU A 102 -0.25 -22.89 -11.93
N ASP A 103 0.90 -23.23 -12.52
CA ASP A 103 0.96 -24.19 -13.64
C ASP A 103 0.32 -25.54 -13.31
N THR A 104 0.43 -26.00 -12.06
CA THR A 104 -0.16 -27.28 -11.62
C THR A 104 -1.60 -27.09 -11.17
N ASP A 105 -1.87 -26.04 -10.39
CA ASP A 105 -3.12 -25.93 -9.65
C ASP A 105 -4.24 -25.28 -10.46
N TYR A 106 -3.90 -24.52 -11.51
CA TYR A 106 -4.87 -23.74 -12.28
C TYR A 106 -5.87 -24.62 -13.02
N SER A 107 -5.40 -25.69 -13.66
CA SER A 107 -6.24 -26.56 -14.51
C SER A 107 -7.40 -27.21 -13.75
N HIS A 108 -7.24 -27.44 -12.45
CA HIS A 108 -8.21 -28.11 -11.58
C HIS A 108 -9.29 -27.19 -11.00
N LYS A 109 -9.21 -25.88 -11.27
CA LYS A 109 -10.14 -24.87 -10.76
C LYS A 109 -11.32 -24.66 -11.70
N ASP A 110 -12.45 -24.22 -11.14
CA ASP A 110 -13.56 -23.74 -11.95
C ASP A 110 -13.24 -22.37 -12.60
N ILE A 111 -14.10 -21.95 -13.53
CA ILE A 111 -13.90 -20.75 -14.33
C ILE A 111 -13.86 -19.49 -13.45
N ASP A 112 -14.72 -19.37 -12.45
CA ASP A 112 -14.80 -18.18 -11.61
C ASP A 112 -13.57 -18.10 -10.68
N GLU A 113 -13.14 -19.23 -10.12
CA GLU A 113 -11.89 -19.31 -9.37
C GLU A 113 -10.67 -18.93 -10.20
N LYS A 114 -10.60 -19.42 -11.45
CA LYS A 114 -9.52 -19.09 -12.40
C LYS A 114 -9.46 -17.59 -12.68
N ILE A 115 -10.62 -16.96 -12.90
CA ILE A 115 -10.73 -15.52 -13.16
C ILE A 115 -10.26 -14.73 -11.93
N ASN A 116 -10.78 -15.07 -10.75
CA ASN A 116 -10.44 -14.38 -9.50
C ASN A 116 -8.96 -14.49 -9.16
N LEU A 117 -8.38 -15.69 -9.30
CA LEU A 117 -6.98 -15.96 -9.03
C LEU A 117 -6.07 -15.18 -9.98
N ALA A 118 -6.34 -15.22 -11.29
CA ALA A 118 -5.56 -14.47 -12.28
C ALA A 118 -5.63 -12.96 -12.04
N ASN A 119 -6.83 -12.41 -11.80
CA ASN A 119 -7.00 -10.98 -11.52
C ASN A 119 -6.28 -10.56 -10.23
N MET A 120 -6.37 -11.36 -9.16
CA MET A 120 -5.65 -11.12 -7.91
C MET A 120 -4.13 -11.10 -8.14
N LEU A 121 -3.59 -12.09 -8.85
CA LEU A 121 -2.15 -12.18 -9.11
C LEU A 121 -1.66 -11.01 -9.98
N LEU A 122 -2.38 -10.66 -11.05
CA LEU A 122 -2.06 -9.52 -11.91
C LEU A 122 -2.10 -8.21 -11.13
N ARG A 123 -3.14 -7.98 -10.32
CA ARG A 123 -3.23 -6.81 -9.44
C ARG A 123 -2.03 -6.72 -8.51
N ASN A 124 -1.69 -7.82 -7.85
CA ASN A 124 -0.61 -7.85 -6.88
C ASN A 124 0.75 -7.62 -7.56
N LEU A 125 0.98 -8.17 -8.77
CA LEU A 125 2.17 -7.88 -9.57
C LEU A 125 2.30 -6.39 -9.89
N LEU A 126 1.22 -5.76 -10.38
CA LEU A 126 1.21 -4.33 -10.70
C LEU A 126 1.43 -3.46 -9.45
N GLN A 127 0.83 -3.82 -8.32
CA GLN A 127 1.03 -3.10 -7.06
C GLN A 127 2.47 -3.23 -6.53
N THR A 128 3.06 -4.42 -6.65
CA THR A 128 4.47 -4.66 -6.29
C THR A 128 5.41 -3.88 -7.21
N ASP A 129 5.15 -3.88 -8.53
CA ASP A 129 5.93 -3.12 -9.50
C ASP A 129 5.93 -1.62 -9.18
N ASN A 130 4.76 -1.07 -8.87
CA ASN A 130 4.62 0.30 -8.41
C ASN A 130 5.42 0.58 -7.13
N GLY A 131 5.50 -0.38 -6.21
CA GLY A 131 6.34 -0.29 -5.01
C GLY A 131 7.81 -0.08 -5.36
N PHE A 132 8.35 -0.90 -6.28
CA PHE A 132 9.72 -0.76 -6.77
C PHE A 132 9.93 0.54 -7.53
N THR A 133 8.98 0.96 -8.37
CA THR A 133 9.05 2.26 -9.08
C THR A 133 9.10 3.44 -8.11
N ILE A 134 8.29 3.43 -7.03
CA ILE A 134 8.32 4.46 -6.00
C ILE A 134 9.67 4.47 -5.29
N LEU A 135 10.22 3.29 -4.95
CA LEU A 135 11.52 3.19 -4.29
C LEU A 135 12.65 3.69 -5.19
N ASP A 136 12.64 3.36 -6.48
CA ASP A 136 13.57 3.91 -7.47
C ASP A 136 13.50 5.43 -7.52
N ALA A 137 12.29 5.98 -7.64
CA ALA A 137 12.08 7.43 -7.73
C ALA A 137 12.56 8.17 -6.46
N VAL A 138 12.27 7.62 -5.28
CA VAL A 138 12.59 8.25 -3.99
C VAL A 138 14.07 8.09 -3.63
N LYS A 139 14.68 6.92 -3.91
CA LYS A 139 16.09 6.67 -3.57
C LYS A 139 17.06 7.24 -4.60
N ASN A 140 16.77 7.06 -5.89
CA ASN A 140 17.60 7.58 -6.97
C ASN A 140 16.83 7.70 -8.30
N PRO A 141 16.24 8.86 -8.62
CA PRO A 141 15.41 9.01 -9.82
C PRO A 141 16.20 8.89 -11.14
N LYS A 142 17.54 8.84 -11.10
CA LYS A 142 18.40 8.71 -12.28
C LYS A 142 18.82 7.26 -12.56
N LYS A 143 18.49 6.32 -11.68
CA LYS A 143 18.90 4.91 -11.81
C LYS A 143 17.78 4.00 -11.34
N THR A 144 17.43 3.02 -12.19
CA THR A 144 16.57 1.90 -11.81
C THR A 144 17.36 0.95 -10.92
N LEU A 145 17.08 0.92 -9.62
CA LEU A 145 17.75 0.07 -8.63
C LEU A 145 17.20 -1.36 -8.71
N TYR A 146 15.89 -1.52 -8.90
CA TYR A 146 15.20 -2.81 -8.92
C TYR A 146 14.95 -3.33 -10.35
N LYS A 147 15.93 -3.15 -11.23
CA LYS A 147 15.80 -3.46 -12.67
C LYS A 147 15.45 -4.93 -12.92
N ASP A 148 16.07 -5.83 -12.16
CA ASP A 148 15.91 -7.27 -12.35
C ASP A 148 14.52 -7.71 -11.85
N GLU A 149 14.03 -7.13 -10.75
CA GLU A 149 12.69 -7.34 -10.24
C GLU A 149 11.62 -6.83 -11.21
N HIS A 150 11.82 -5.65 -11.80
CA HIS A 150 10.92 -5.14 -12.84
C HIS A 150 10.84 -6.08 -14.06
N LEU A 151 11.99 -6.56 -14.53
CA LEU A 151 12.04 -7.52 -15.63
C LEU A 151 11.37 -8.84 -15.27
N GLU A 152 11.61 -9.35 -14.06
CA GLU A 152 10.98 -10.59 -13.60
C GLU A 152 9.46 -10.44 -13.43
N ILE A 153 8.97 -9.30 -12.95
CA ILE A 153 7.53 -9.00 -12.91
C ILE A 153 6.93 -9.06 -14.32
N GLN A 154 7.59 -8.49 -15.33
CA GLN A 154 7.12 -8.58 -16.71
C GLN A 154 7.02 -10.03 -17.20
N GLN A 155 8.01 -10.86 -16.86
CA GLN A 155 8.02 -12.28 -17.20
C GLN A 155 6.91 -13.05 -16.47
N LEU A 156 6.65 -12.73 -15.20
CA LEU A 156 5.57 -13.32 -14.41
C LEU A 156 4.18 -12.93 -14.94
N ILE A 157 3.99 -11.68 -15.36
CA ILE A 157 2.76 -11.23 -16.04
C ILE A 157 2.57 -12.04 -17.33
N HIS A 158 3.62 -12.15 -18.15
CA HIS A 158 3.57 -12.94 -19.37
C HIS A 158 3.19 -14.40 -19.10
N LYS A 159 3.80 -15.02 -18.07
CA LYS A 159 3.49 -16.39 -17.65
C LYS A 159 2.02 -16.57 -17.27
N ILE A 160 1.42 -15.64 -16.53
CA ILE A 160 -0.02 -15.69 -16.22
C ILE A 160 -0.86 -15.69 -17.50
N PHE A 161 -0.53 -14.82 -18.47
CA PHE A 161 -1.25 -14.78 -19.75
C PHE A 161 -1.09 -16.07 -20.56
N GLU A 162 0.10 -16.67 -20.57
CA GLU A 162 0.32 -17.97 -21.22
C GLU A 162 -0.54 -19.08 -20.58
N ILE A 163 -0.60 -19.14 -19.25
CA ILE A 163 -1.46 -20.10 -18.54
C ILE A 163 -2.93 -19.92 -18.95
N ILE A 164 -3.42 -18.67 -18.98
CA ILE A 164 -4.80 -18.38 -19.37
C ILE A 164 -5.07 -18.77 -20.83
N ARG A 165 -4.15 -18.46 -21.74
CA ARG A 165 -4.29 -18.77 -23.18
C ARG A 165 -4.34 -20.27 -23.44
N ASN A 166 -3.57 -21.04 -22.70
CA ASN A 166 -3.49 -22.49 -22.83
C ASN A 166 -4.61 -23.23 -22.09
N ASP A 167 -5.46 -22.54 -21.32
CA ASP A 167 -6.63 -23.14 -20.67
C ASP A 167 -7.74 -23.48 -21.68
N SER A 168 -8.46 -24.58 -21.44
CA SER A 168 -9.57 -25.01 -22.30
C SER A 168 -10.74 -24.03 -22.33
N HIS A 169 -10.88 -23.18 -21.30
CA HIS A 169 -11.91 -22.14 -21.20
C HIS A 169 -11.37 -20.74 -21.48
N SER A 170 -10.21 -20.62 -22.13
CA SER A 170 -9.52 -19.35 -22.40
C SER A 170 -10.42 -18.30 -23.07
N GLN A 171 -11.33 -18.72 -23.97
CA GLN A 171 -12.27 -17.83 -24.65
C GLN A 171 -13.25 -17.12 -23.70
N ILE A 172 -13.54 -17.70 -22.53
CA ILE A 172 -14.41 -17.11 -21.50
C ILE A 172 -13.58 -16.34 -20.48
N ILE A 173 -12.45 -16.92 -20.05
CA ILE A 173 -11.59 -16.34 -19.00
C ILE A 173 -10.92 -15.06 -19.51
N PHE A 174 -10.33 -15.08 -20.69
CA PHE A 174 -9.50 -14.00 -21.19
C PHE A 174 -10.24 -12.64 -21.29
N PRO A 175 -11.47 -12.56 -21.84
CA PRO A 175 -12.24 -11.31 -21.83
C PRO A 175 -12.49 -10.76 -20.42
N ALA A 176 -12.75 -11.62 -19.43
CA ALA A 176 -12.97 -11.19 -18.05
C ALA A 176 -11.70 -10.57 -17.44
N ILE A 177 -10.53 -11.15 -17.73
CA ILE A 177 -9.23 -10.60 -17.32
C ILE A 177 -8.95 -9.25 -17.99
N VAL A 178 -9.19 -9.14 -19.30
CA VAL A 178 -9.01 -7.87 -20.04
C VAL A 178 -9.95 -6.79 -19.52
N SER A 179 -11.21 -7.13 -19.23
CA SER A 179 -12.17 -6.18 -18.64
C SER A 179 -11.69 -5.66 -17.29
N TYR A 180 -11.14 -6.54 -16.45
CA TYR A 180 -10.57 -6.15 -15.16
C TYR A 180 -9.35 -5.22 -15.32
N LEU A 181 -8.44 -5.54 -16.25
CA LEU A 181 -7.29 -4.68 -16.55
C LEU A 181 -7.71 -3.32 -17.11
N GLY A 182 -8.77 -3.25 -17.91
CA GLY A 182 -9.34 -1.98 -18.39
C GLY A 182 -9.87 -1.08 -17.26
N PHE A 183 -10.23 -1.65 -16.11
CA PHE A 183 -10.57 -0.88 -14.91
C PHE A 183 -9.31 -0.38 -14.16
N MET A 184 -8.26 -1.22 -14.12
CA MET A 184 -7.05 -0.95 -13.34
C MET A 184 -6.04 -0.05 -14.06
N LEU A 185 -6.04 -0.06 -15.39
CA LEU A 185 -5.10 0.69 -16.23
C LEU A 185 -5.66 2.08 -16.57
N PRO A 186 -4.79 3.03 -16.97
CA PRO A 186 -5.21 4.38 -17.33
C PRO A 186 -6.35 4.38 -18.35
N GLN A 187 -7.47 5.02 -17.98
CA GLN A 187 -8.61 5.22 -18.86
C GLN A 187 -8.46 6.55 -19.57
N ASN A 188 -8.81 6.59 -20.86
CA ASN A 188 -8.84 7.84 -21.59
C ASN A 188 -10.03 8.68 -21.13
N LEU A 189 -9.80 9.57 -20.17
CA LEU A 189 -10.80 10.45 -19.57
C LEU A 189 -11.28 11.56 -20.53
N LEU A 190 -10.67 11.71 -21.70
CA LEU A 190 -10.95 12.78 -22.67
C LEU A 190 -12.04 12.43 -23.71
N ASN A 191 -12.63 11.23 -23.64
CA ASN A 191 -13.68 10.78 -24.58
C ASN A 191 -15.07 10.64 -23.92
N LYS A 192 -15.41 11.53 -22.97
CA LYS A 192 -16.76 11.65 -22.42
C LYS A 192 -17.33 13.04 -22.66
#